data_AF-A0A954HJT5-F1
#
_entry.id   AF-A0A954HJT5-F1
#
_cell.length_a   1.000
_cell.length_b   1.000
_cell.length_c   1.000
_cell.angle_alpha   90.00
_cell.angle_beta   90.00
_cell.angle_gamma   90.00
#
_symmetry.space_group_name_H-M   'P 1'
#
loop_
_entity.id
_entity.type
_entity.pdbx_description
1 polymer ?
#
loop_
_entity_poly.entity_id
_entity_poly.type
_entity_poly.pdbx_seq_one_letter_code
_entity_poly.pdbx_strand_id
1 'polypeptide(L)'
;MRMLKVVCAAAVVASLVAMAPQAQARPQYLKAFVAEYDNLKSAAEEKKCGVCHGKEKKMVSNYGKAVGSGLGMKNQKDAEVISKALKAAAEMKCGDGEKTWGDILKEGLPPGV
;
A
#
# COMPACT_ATOMS: atom_id res chain seq x y z
N MET A 1 8.24 66.28 19.34
CA MET A 1 6.84 65.93 19.69
C MET A 1 6.16 65.49 18.40
N ARG A 2 5.76 64.24 18.15
CA ARG A 2 5.25 63.14 18.98
C ARG A 2 5.86 61.81 18.52
N MET A 3 6.36 61.02 19.47
CA MET A 3 6.48 59.57 19.33
C MET A 3 5.07 58.96 19.47
N LEU A 4 4.67 58.06 18.58
CA LEU A 4 3.57 57.14 18.85
C LEU A 4 3.73 55.81 18.08
N LYS A 5 4.41 54.88 18.74
CA LYS A 5 4.02 53.47 18.92
C LYS A 5 3.20 52.82 17.79
N VAL A 6 3.82 51.93 17.01
CA VAL A 6 3.23 50.59 16.77
C VAL A 6 4.34 49.56 16.89
N VAL A 7 4.21 48.80 17.96
CA VAL A 7 5.03 47.69 18.42
C VAL A 7 4.42 46.40 17.84
N CYS A 8 5.29 45.43 17.53
CA CYS A 8 5.02 44.00 17.41
C CYS A 8 3.92 43.52 16.44
N ALA A 9 4.33 43.00 15.28
CA ALA A 9 3.73 41.79 14.70
C ALA A 9 4.66 41.15 13.65
N ALA A 10 5.96 41.04 13.94
CA ALA A 10 6.91 40.27 13.14
C ALA A 10 7.12 38.89 13.78
N ALA A 11 6.08 38.06 13.79
CA ALA A 11 6.16 36.63 14.08
C ALA A 11 4.76 36.02 13.86
N VAL A 12 4.70 34.76 13.43
CA VAL A 12 3.47 33.93 13.35
C VAL A 12 2.62 34.09 12.07
N VAL A 13 3.19 33.88 10.89
CA VAL A 13 2.39 33.42 9.72
C VAL A 13 3.06 32.27 8.92
N ALA A 14 4.22 31.75 9.35
CA ALA A 14 4.99 30.79 8.53
C ALA A 14 4.86 29.30 8.91
N SER A 15 3.99 28.90 9.85
CA SER A 15 4.07 27.55 10.44
C SER A 15 2.97 26.54 10.03
N LEU A 16 2.05 26.89 9.13
CA LEU A 16 0.89 26.01 8.82
C LEU A 16 1.13 25.01 7.68
N VAL A 17 2.32 24.97 7.07
CA VAL A 17 2.64 24.06 5.96
C VAL A 17 3.21 22.74 6.46
N ALA A 18 2.46 21.95 7.25
CA ALA A 18 2.93 20.61 7.62
C ALA A 18 1.85 19.58 8.00
N MET A 19 0.55 19.85 7.86
CA MET A 19 -0.49 18.88 8.21
C MET A 19 -1.02 18.10 6.98
N ALA A 20 -0.14 17.70 6.05
CA ALA A 20 -0.53 16.71 5.07
C ALA A 20 -0.54 15.34 5.77
N PRO A 21 -1.64 14.56 5.72
CA PRO A 21 -1.66 13.23 6.31
C PRO A 21 -0.54 12.40 5.67
N GLN A 22 0.52 12.15 6.45
CA GLN A 22 1.58 11.26 6.02
C GLN A 22 0.94 9.90 5.75
N ALA A 23 1.03 9.44 4.51
CA ALA A 23 0.55 8.11 4.16
C ALA A 23 1.39 7.11 4.95
N GLN A 24 0.82 6.59 6.04
CA GLN A 24 1.49 5.59 6.87
C GLN A 24 1.72 4.34 6.02
N ALA A 25 2.98 3.87 6.04
CA ALA A 25 3.32 2.58 5.49
C ALA A 25 2.46 1.50 6.16
N ARG A 26 2.01 0.51 5.38
CA ARG A 26 1.18 -0.60 5.85
C ARG A 26 1.98 -1.91 5.76
N PRO A 27 3.02 -2.07 6.61
CA PRO A 27 3.98 -3.17 6.48
C PRO A 27 3.35 -4.54 6.71
N GLN A 28 2.19 -4.62 7.37
CA GLN A 28 1.51 -5.88 7.64
C GLN A 28 1.16 -6.67 6.38
N TYR A 29 0.90 -5.99 5.25
CA TYR A 29 0.58 -6.67 4.00
C TYR A 29 1.78 -7.36 3.38
N LEU A 30 2.94 -6.67 3.33
CA LEU A 30 4.17 -7.28 2.84
C LEU A 30 4.60 -8.43 3.76
N LYS A 31 4.49 -8.23 5.09
CA LYS A 31 4.79 -9.29 6.07
C LYS A 31 3.92 -10.53 5.86
N ALA A 32 2.63 -10.36 5.64
CA ALA A 32 1.73 -11.48 5.36
C ALA A 32 2.05 -12.13 4.01
N PHE A 33 2.35 -11.32 2.98
CA PHE A 33 2.72 -11.83 1.65
C PHE A 33 3.96 -12.72 1.70
N VAL A 34 5.05 -12.26 2.35
CA VAL A 34 6.28 -13.06 2.44
C VAL A 34 6.14 -14.28 3.34
N ALA A 35 5.20 -14.27 4.28
CA ALA A 35 4.88 -15.44 5.10
C ALA A 35 4.08 -16.49 4.31
N GLU A 36 3.22 -16.04 3.39
CA GLU A 36 2.42 -16.92 2.53
C GLU A 36 3.21 -17.46 1.34
N TYR A 37 4.07 -16.63 0.75
CA TYR A 37 4.84 -16.93 -0.47
C TYR A 37 6.35 -16.81 -0.20
N ASP A 38 6.88 -17.69 0.65
CA ASP A 38 8.30 -17.66 1.05
C ASP A 38 9.24 -17.78 -0.16
N ASN A 39 8.84 -18.55 -1.19
CA ASN A 39 9.57 -18.67 -2.46
C ASN A 39 9.70 -17.34 -3.24
N LEU A 40 8.86 -16.34 -2.94
CA LEU A 40 8.89 -15.01 -3.53
C LEU A 40 9.46 -13.95 -2.60
N LYS A 41 9.89 -14.31 -1.39
CA LYS A 41 10.27 -13.36 -0.33
C LYS A 41 11.31 -12.34 -0.80
N SER A 42 12.41 -12.78 -1.40
CA SER A 42 13.47 -11.87 -1.86
C SER A 42 12.95 -10.85 -2.88
N ALA A 43 12.21 -11.32 -3.89
CA ALA A 43 11.61 -10.45 -4.90
C ALA A 43 10.57 -9.49 -4.29
N ALA A 44 9.77 -9.97 -3.34
CA ALA A 44 8.75 -9.18 -2.66
C ALA A 44 9.36 -8.12 -1.74
N GLU A 45 10.45 -8.43 -1.03
CA GLU A 45 11.17 -7.47 -0.19
C GLU A 45 11.92 -6.41 -1.01
N GLU A 46 12.35 -6.75 -2.22
CA GLU A 46 12.87 -5.79 -3.19
C GLU A 46 11.76 -4.87 -3.71
N LYS A 47 10.64 -5.45 -4.16
CA LYS A 47 9.54 -4.72 -4.80
C LYS A 47 8.63 -3.97 -3.80
N LYS A 48 8.54 -4.44 -2.56
CA LYS A 48 7.77 -3.87 -1.43
C LYS A 48 6.32 -3.53 -1.79
N CYS A 49 5.97 -2.24 -1.80
CA CYS A 49 4.65 -1.76 -2.20
C CYS A 49 4.31 -2.16 -3.65
N GLY A 50 5.31 -2.32 -4.51
CA GLY A 50 5.14 -2.67 -5.91
C GLY A 50 4.62 -4.10 -6.15
N VAL A 51 4.48 -4.92 -5.11
CA VAL A 51 3.76 -6.21 -5.19
C VAL A 51 2.28 -5.97 -5.51
N CYS A 52 1.67 -4.94 -4.91
CA CYS A 52 0.23 -4.64 -5.03
C CYS A 52 -0.05 -3.27 -5.66
N HIS A 53 0.96 -2.41 -5.78
CA HIS A 53 0.85 -1.06 -6.30
C HIS A 53 1.69 -0.89 -7.57
N GLY A 54 1.30 0.04 -8.44
CA GLY A 54 2.07 0.44 -9.62
C GLY A 54 3.08 1.52 -9.29
N LYS A 55 3.29 2.44 -10.24
CA LYS A 55 4.23 3.57 -10.11
C LYS A 55 3.98 4.43 -8.87
N GLU A 56 2.74 4.49 -8.39
CA GLU A 56 2.35 5.26 -7.21
C GLU A 56 1.50 4.44 -6.23
N LYS A 57 1.60 4.75 -4.94
CA LYS A 57 0.86 4.09 -3.85
C LYS A 57 -0.67 4.09 -4.01
N LYS A 58 -1.23 5.04 -4.75
CA LYS A 58 -2.68 5.13 -5.01
C LYS A 58 -3.10 4.29 -6.22
N MET A 59 -2.15 3.94 -7.07
CA MET A 59 -2.35 3.11 -8.25
C MET A 59 -2.27 1.64 -7.83
N VAL A 60 -3.42 1.03 -7.55
CA VAL A 60 -3.51 -0.37 -7.12
C VAL A 60 -3.56 -1.26 -8.36
N SER A 61 -2.68 -2.28 -8.41
CA SER A 61 -2.65 -3.29 -9.49
C SER A 61 -3.90 -4.16 -9.47
N ASN A 62 -4.14 -4.91 -10.55
CA ASN A 62 -5.27 -5.84 -10.60
C ASN A 62 -5.15 -6.92 -9.51
N TYR A 63 -3.93 -7.40 -9.25
CA TYR A 63 -3.66 -8.27 -8.10
C TYR A 63 -3.93 -7.56 -6.76
N GLY A 64 -3.46 -6.32 -6.59
CA GLY A 64 -3.72 -5.55 -5.38
C GLY A 64 -5.22 -5.30 -5.13
N LYS A 65 -6.02 -5.15 -6.19
CA LYS A 65 -7.50 -5.06 -6.10
C LYS A 65 -8.12 -6.41 -5.72
N ALA A 66 -7.62 -7.52 -6.27
CA ALA A 66 -8.06 -8.86 -5.92
C ALA A 66 -7.81 -9.17 -4.43
N VAL A 67 -6.63 -8.82 -3.90
CA VAL A 67 -6.37 -8.93 -2.45
C VAL A 67 -7.29 -7.98 -1.66
N GLY A 68 -7.47 -6.75 -2.16
CA GLY A 68 -8.29 -5.72 -1.51
C GLY A 68 -9.76 -6.10 -1.31
N SER A 69 -10.34 -6.92 -2.19
CA SER A 69 -11.74 -7.37 -2.08
C SER A 69 -11.97 -8.29 -0.87
N GLY A 70 -10.94 -9.04 -0.45
CA GLY A 70 -11.01 -9.95 0.69
C GLY A 70 -10.72 -9.32 2.06
N LEU A 71 -10.24 -8.06 2.11
CA LEU A 71 -9.80 -7.44 3.37
C LEU A 71 -10.94 -6.93 4.27
N GLY A 72 -12.13 -6.70 3.70
CA GLY A 72 -13.32 -6.19 4.38
C GLY A 72 -13.25 -4.73 4.86
N MET A 73 -12.05 -4.17 5.04
CA MET A 73 -11.85 -2.79 5.46
C MET A 73 -10.50 -2.22 5.01
N LYS A 74 -10.41 -0.89 4.97
CA LYS A 74 -9.14 -0.19 4.73
C LYS A 74 -8.18 -0.42 5.90
N ASN A 75 -6.90 -0.63 5.57
CA ASN A 75 -5.84 -0.82 6.57
C ASN A 75 -6.14 -1.94 7.58
N GLN A 76 -6.72 -3.05 7.09
CA GLN A 76 -6.83 -4.29 7.85
C GLN A 76 -5.48 -4.64 8.51
N LYS A 77 -5.53 -5.04 9.78
CA LYS A 77 -4.36 -5.38 10.61
C LYS A 77 -4.35 -6.84 11.06
N ASP A 78 -5.49 -7.51 10.97
CA ASP A 78 -5.60 -8.92 11.31
C ASP A 78 -4.84 -9.77 10.29
N ALA A 79 -3.84 -10.50 10.77
CA ALA A 79 -2.96 -11.29 9.91
C ALA A 79 -3.68 -12.47 9.27
N GLU A 80 -4.66 -13.08 9.94
CA GLU A 80 -5.44 -14.19 9.39
C GLU A 80 -6.37 -13.70 8.29
N VAL A 81 -7.02 -12.55 8.48
CA VAL A 81 -7.85 -11.93 7.43
C VAL A 81 -7.00 -11.58 6.22
N ILE A 82 -5.78 -11.05 6.42
CA ILE A 82 -4.88 -10.74 5.31
C ILE A 82 -4.43 -12.02 4.58
N SER A 83 -4.04 -13.07 5.30
CA SER A 83 -3.66 -14.36 4.67
C SER A 83 -4.84 -14.97 3.90
N LYS A 84 -6.05 -14.96 4.47
CA LYS A 84 -7.27 -15.41 3.78
C LYS A 84 -7.53 -14.61 2.51
N ALA A 85 -7.35 -13.29 2.55
CA ALA A 85 -7.49 -12.43 1.38
C ALA A 85 -6.44 -12.72 0.29
N LEU A 86 -5.19 -13.01 0.67
CA LEU A 86 -4.13 -13.41 -0.27
C LEU A 86 -4.47 -14.75 -0.95
N LYS A 87 -4.91 -15.75 -0.18
CA LYS A 87 -5.34 -17.05 -0.70
C LYS A 87 -6.55 -16.94 -1.63
N ALA A 88 -7.58 -16.19 -1.22
CA ALA A 88 -8.74 -15.95 -2.05
C ALA A 88 -8.36 -15.23 -3.36
N ALA A 89 -7.47 -14.23 -3.30
CA ALA A 89 -6.96 -13.58 -4.49
C ALA A 89 -6.22 -14.56 -5.41
N ALA A 90 -5.45 -15.50 -4.85
CA ALA A 90 -4.75 -16.52 -5.63
C ALA A 90 -5.69 -17.44 -6.42
N GLU A 91 -6.92 -17.65 -5.96
CA GLU A 91 -7.94 -18.44 -6.66
C GLU A 91 -8.68 -17.65 -7.76
N MET A 92 -8.58 -16.32 -7.75
CA MET A 92 -9.22 -15.47 -8.76
C MET A 92 -8.47 -15.53 -10.10
N LYS A 93 -9.22 -15.42 -11.20
CA LYS A 93 -8.65 -15.29 -12.55
C LYS A 93 -7.82 -14.02 -12.68
N CYS A 94 -6.70 -14.12 -13.38
CA CYS A 94 -5.87 -13.00 -13.76
C CYS A 94 -6.42 -12.35 -15.04
N GLY A 95 -7.25 -11.31 -14.89
CA GLY A 95 -7.90 -10.64 -16.03
C GLY A 95 -8.81 -11.58 -16.80
N ASP A 96 -8.80 -11.49 -18.13
CA ASP A 96 -9.58 -12.36 -19.03
C ASP A 96 -8.86 -13.67 -19.40
N GLY A 97 -7.70 -13.94 -18.81
CA GLY A 97 -6.89 -15.12 -19.10
C GLY A 97 -7.39 -16.41 -18.43
N GLU A 98 -6.75 -17.52 -18.79
CA GLU A 98 -7.02 -18.84 -18.19
C GLU A 98 -6.32 -19.05 -16.84
N LYS A 99 -5.21 -18.34 -16.60
CA LYS A 99 -4.42 -18.45 -15.37
C LYS A 99 -5.08 -17.73 -14.19
N THR A 100 -4.95 -18.32 -13.01
CA THR A 100 -5.27 -17.65 -11.74
C THR A 100 -4.10 -16.77 -11.29
N TRP A 101 -4.32 -15.86 -10.34
CA TRP A 101 -3.19 -15.15 -9.70
C TRP A 101 -2.25 -16.11 -8.98
N GLY A 102 -2.75 -17.23 -8.46
CA GLY A 102 -1.93 -18.29 -7.86
C GLY A 102 -0.99 -18.93 -8.88
N ASP A 103 -1.43 -19.11 -10.12
CA ASP A 103 -0.55 -19.62 -11.19
C ASP A 103 0.52 -18.61 -11.57
N ILE A 104 0.16 -17.32 -11.63
CA ILE A 104 1.15 -16.24 -11.83
C ILE A 104 2.17 -16.22 -10.68
N LEU A 105 1.71 -16.36 -9.43
CA LEU A 105 2.57 -16.37 -8.24
C LEU A 105 3.55 -17.55 -8.19
N LYS A 106 3.21 -18.69 -8.81
CA LYS A 106 4.15 -19.80 -8.99
C LYS A 106 5.27 -19.45 -9.98
N GLU A 107 4.99 -18.59 -10.95
CA GLU A 107 5.94 -18.13 -11.98
C GLU A 107 6.75 -16.91 -11.51
N GLY A 108 6.25 -16.14 -10.55
CA GLY A 108 6.94 -14.98 -9.98
C GLY A 108 5.97 -13.94 -9.42
N LEU A 109 6.47 -12.73 -9.14
CA LEU A 109 5.58 -11.65 -8.73
C LEU A 109 4.62 -11.26 -9.86
N PRO A 110 3.36 -10.93 -9.55
CA PRO A 110 2.41 -10.49 -10.55
C PRO A 110 2.88 -9.21 -11.24
N PRO A 111 2.47 -9.00 -12.50
CA PRO A 111 2.73 -7.74 -13.19
C PRO A 111 2.18 -6.58 -12.37
N GLY A 112 2.98 -5.52 -12.30
CA GLY A 112 2.53 -4.25 -11.76
C GLY A 112 1.49 -3.60 -12.68
N VAL A 113 1.02 -2.42 -12.28
CA VAL A 113 0.21 -1.55 -13.13
C VAL A 113 1.07 -0.96 -14.24
#